data_AF-A0A0Q5HL63-F1
#
_entry.id   AF-A0A0Q5HL63-F1
#
_cell.length_a   1.000
_cell.length_b   1.000
_cell.length_c   1.000
_cell.angle_alpha   90.00
_cell.angle_beta   90.00
_cell.angle_gamma   90.00
#
_symmetry.space_group_name_H-M   'P 1'
#
loop_
_entity.id
_entity.type
_entity.pdbx_description
1 polymer ?
#
loop_
_entity_poly.entity_id
_entity_poly.type
_entity_poly.pdbx_seq_one_letter_code
_entity_poly.pdbx_strand_id
1 'polypeptide(L)' 'MTGQRACLWTVQRCRERAFQQFLGVDGEQAAAIRVKELCEVSSRRELDQDEAARGRWNERIRQRYQQYLQDPRNQTTLEK' A
#
# COMPACT_ATOMS: atom_id res chain seq x y z
N MET A 1 16.22 -0.59 14.86
CA MET A 1 15.21 0.04 13.97
C MET A 1 14.17 -1.02 13.63
N THR A 2 13.01 -0.98 14.29
CA THR A 2 11.95 -1.97 14.09
C THR A 2 11.40 -1.77 12.69
N GLY A 3 11.86 -2.59 11.74
CA GLY A 3 11.41 -2.53 10.35
C GLY A 3 9.90 -2.67 10.32
N GLN A 4 9.19 -1.59 9.98
CA GLN A 4 7.75 -1.64 9.80
C GLN A 4 7.44 -2.72 8.78
N ARG A 5 6.67 -3.73 9.19
CA ARG A 5 6.40 -4.88 8.33
C ARG A 5 5.57 -4.45 7.13
N ALA A 6 6.15 -4.45 5.93
CA ALA A 6 5.50 -3.95 4.72
C ALA A 6 4.21 -4.74 4.42
N CYS A 7 4.18 -6.02 4.74
CA CYS A 7 2.99 -6.85 4.66
C CYS A 7 1.87 -6.34 5.58
N LEU A 8 2.17 -6.12 6.87
CA LEU A 8 1.16 -5.67 7.84
C LEU A 8 0.65 -4.27 7.52
N TRP A 9 1.55 -3.36 7.16
CA TRP A 9 1.18 -2.02 6.72
C TRP A 9 0.23 -2.10 5.52
N THR A 10 0.59 -2.90 4.52
CA THR A 10 -0.23 -3.08 3.31
C THR A 10 -1.61 -3.65 3.64
N VAL A 11 -1.70 -4.67 4.49
CA VAL A 11 -2.97 -5.26 4.90
C VAL A 11 -3.87 -4.26 5.63
N GLN A 12 -3.30 -3.46 6.54
CA GLN A 12 -4.05 -2.41 7.22
C GLN A 12 -4.56 -1.36 6.23
N ARG A 13 -3.71 -0.90 5.31
CA ARG A 13 -4.10 0.09 4.30
C ARG A 13 -5.10 -0.45 3.29
N CYS A 14 -5.01 -1.72 2.88
CA CYS A 14 -5.98 -2.34 1.96
C CYS A 14 -7.44 -2.27 2.47
N ARG A 15 -7.65 -2.12 3.78
CA ARG A 15 -8.98 -1.94 4.38
C ARG A 15 -9.50 -0.51 4.27
N GLU A 16 -8.62 0.45 4.09
CA GLU A 16 -8.98 1.86 3.97
C GLU A 16 -9.48 2.17 2.56
N ARG A 17 -10.64 2.83 2.49
CA ARG A 17 -11.19 3.27 1.20
C ARG A 17 -10.26 4.22 0.45
N ALA A 18 -9.58 5.12 1.16
CA ALA A 18 -8.62 6.04 0.53
C ALA A 18 -7.49 5.30 -0.20
N PHE A 19 -7.01 4.19 0.36
CA PHE A 19 -5.98 3.38 -0.27
C PHE A 19 -6.51 2.55 -1.44
N GLN A 20 -7.74 2.03 -1.33
CA GLN A 20 -8.43 1.38 -2.43
C GLN A 20 -8.62 2.34 -3.62
N GLN A 21 -9.05 3.58 -3.35
CA GLN A 21 -9.16 4.64 -4.36
C GLN A 21 -7.81 5.03 -4.97
N PHE A 22 -6.77 5.16 -4.15
CA PHE A 22 -5.40 5.39 -4.64
C PHE A 22 -4.95 4.30 -5.62
N LEU A 23 -5.29 3.04 -5.34
CA LEU A 23 -5.00 1.91 -6.21
C LEU A 23 -5.99 1.75 -7.38
N GLY A 24 -7.08 2.52 -7.39
CA GLY A 24 -8.14 2.44 -8.39
C GLY A 24 -8.95 1.15 -8.34
N VAL A 25 -9.07 0.54 -7.15
CA VAL A 25 -9.77 -0.74 -6.94
C VAL A 25 -10.86 -0.58 -5.90
N ASP A 26 -11.82 -1.50 -5.89
CA ASP A 26 -12.84 -1.58 -4.86
C ASP A 26 -12.67 -2.87 -4.05
N GLY A 27 -12.47 -2.73 -2.74
CA GLY A 27 -12.33 -3.85 -1.81
C GLY A 27 -10.91 -4.25 -1.42
N GLU A 28 -10.80 -4.87 -0.24
CA GLU A 28 -9.53 -5.28 0.38
C GLU A 28 -8.76 -6.30 -0.46
N GLN A 29 -9.45 -7.31 -1.00
CA GLN A 29 -8.81 -8.35 -1.81
C GLN A 29 -8.24 -7.78 -3.12
N ALA A 30 -8.98 -6.89 -3.77
CA ALA A 30 -8.54 -6.24 -4.99
C ALA A 30 -7.31 -5.35 -4.74
N ALA A 31 -7.29 -4.59 -3.64
CA ALA A 31 -6.12 -3.82 -3.21
C ALA A 31 -4.91 -4.72 -2.94
N ALA A 32 -5.10 -5.84 -2.26
CA ALA A 32 -4.01 -6.77 -2.00
C ALA A 32 -3.45 -7.42 -3.28
N ILE A 33 -4.31 -7.75 -4.25
CA ILE A 33 -3.87 -8.26 -5.56
C ILE A 33 -3.10 -7.16 -6.30
N ARG A 34 -3.62 -5.93 -6.32
CA ARG A 34 -3.00 -4.82 -7.02
C ARG A 34 -1.61 -4.49 -6.48
N VAL A 35 -1.43 -4.55 -5.16
CA VAL A 35 -0.11 -4.35 -4.55
C VAL A 35 0.89 -5.43 -4.96
N LYS A 36 0.45 -6.70 -5.05
CA LYS A 36 1.30 -7.80 -5.52
C LYS A 36 1.76 -7.58 -6.95
N GLU A 37 0.85 -7.17 -7.83
CA GLU A 37 1.18 -6.83 -9.22
C GLU A 37 2.18 -5.67 -9.30
N LEU A 38 1.96 -4.60 -8.52
CA LEU A 38 2.82 -3.42 -8.53
C LEU A 38 4.22 -3.68 -7.99
N CYS A 39 4.33 -4.58 -7.01
CA CYS A 39 5.60 -4.95 -6.39
C CYS A 39 6.24 -6.19 -7.05
N GLU A 40 5.58 -6.79 -8.05
CA GLU A 40 6.00 -7.99 -8.76
C GLU A 40 6.31 -9.17 -7.81
N VAL A 41 5.47 -9.34 -6.79
CA VAL A 41 5.59 -10.43 -5.80
C VAL A 41 4.41 -11.38 -5.90
N SER A 42 4.67 -12.66 -5.66
CA SER A 42 3.60 -13.68 -5.61
C SER A 42 2.86 -13.64 -4.27
N SER A 43 3.55 -13.21 -3.20
CA SER A 43 3.05 -13.20 -1.84
C SER A 43 3.46 -11.94 -1.08
N ARG A 44 2.52 -11.42 -0.28
CA ARG A 44 2.75 -10.24 0.59
C ARG A 44 3.89 -10.45 1.60
N ARG A 45 4.19 -11.69 1.98
CA ARG A 45 5.35 -12.03 2.84
C ARG A 45 6.68 -11.68 2.19
N GLU A 46 6.77 -11.72 0.86
CA GLU A 46 7.98 -11.35 0.13
C GLU A 46 8.32 -9.88 0.31
N LEU A 47 7.33 -9.00 0.55
CA LEU A 47 7.56 -7.59 0.86
C LEU A 47 8.39 -7.38 2.15
N ASP A 48 8.39 -8.36 3.05
CA ASP A 48 9.16 -8.32 4.29
C ASP A 48 10.44 -9.16 4.24
N GLN A 49 10.48 -10.18 3.38
CA GLN A 49 11.60 -11.12 3.25
C GLN A 49 12.61 -10.71 2.17
N ASP A 50 12.16 -10.01 1.14
CA ASP A 50 12.97 -9.57 0.01
C ASP A 50 13.15 -8.04 0.07
N GLU A 51 14.40 -7.61 0.22
CA GLU A 51 14.75 -6.20 0.29
C GLU A 51 14.50 -5.45 -1.02
N ALA A 52 14.62 -6.10 -2.17
CA ALA A 52 14.31 -5.51 -3.47
C ALA A 52 12.79 -5.33 -3.65
N ALA A 53 11.99 -6.31 -3.22
CA ALA A 53 10.53 -6.19 -3.18
C ALA A 53 10.09 -5.07 -2.23
N ARG A 54 10.74 -4.95 -1.07
CA ARG A 54 10.49 -3.87 -0.12
C ARG A 54 10.85 -2.50 -0.68
N GLY A 55 11.97 -2.41 -1.42
CA GLY A 55 12.36 -1.20 -2.14
C GLY A 55 11.30 -0.76 -3.15
N ARG A 56 10.87 -1.69 -4.01
CA ARG A 56 9.78 -1.48 -4.99
C ARG A 56 8.49 -1.03 -4.32
N TRP A 57 8.09 -1.69 -3.24
CA TRP A 57 6.91 -1.29 -2.46
C TRP A 57 7.04 0.12 -1.89
N ASN A 58 8.20 0.47 -1.33
CA ASN A 58 8.40 1.78 -0.72
C ASN A 58 8.30 2.89 -1.77
N GLU A 59 8.90 2.69 -2.95
CA GLU A 59 8.87 3.65 -4.06
C GLU A 59 7.48 3.73 -4.72
N ARG A 60 6.89 2.58 -5.08
CA ARG A 60 5.67 2.54 -5.91
C ARG A 60 4.38 2.68 -5.12
N ILE A 61 4.36 2.22 -3.87
CA ILE A 61 3.18 2.26 -3.00
C ILE A 61 3.33 3.34 -1.95
N ARG A 62 4.30 3.20 -1.04
CA ARG A 62 4.34 4.03 0.17
C ARG A 62 4.57 5.51 -0.14
N GLN A 63 5.57 5.84 -0.95
CA GLN A 63 5.87 7.23 -1.32
C GLN A 63 4.73 7.87 -2.12
N ARG A 64 4.20 7.17 -3.13
CA ARG A 64 3.07 7.68 -3.91
C ARG A 64 1.79 7.84 -3.10
N TYR A 65 1.50 6.90 -2.20
CA TYR A 65 0.35 7.02 -1.32
C TYR A 65 0.50 8.18 -0.34
N GLN A 66 1.70 8.40 0.19
CA GLN A 66 1.98 9.57 1.03
C GLN A 66 1.73 10.87 0.28
N GLN A 67 2.17 10.98 -0.98
CA GLN A 67 1.88 12.13 -1.83
C GLN A 67 0.36 12.27 -2.10
N TYR A 68 -0.34 11.15 -2.33
CA TYR A 68 -1.79 11.13 -2.49
C TYR A 68 -2.51 11.68 -1.26
N LEU A 69 -2.06 11.34 -0.05
CA LEU A 69 -2.61 11.84 1.22
C LEU A 69 -2.28 13.30 1.52
N GLN A 70 -1.18 13.82 0.96
CA GLN A 70 -0.84 15.24 1.08
C GLN A 70 -1.71 16.13 0.18
N ASP A 71 -2.38 15.56 -0.82
CA ASP A 71 -3.31 16.31 -1.65
C ASP A 71 -4.61 16.58 -0.86
N PRO A 72 -4.99 17.86 -0.66
CA PRO A 72 -6.14 18.23 0.17
C PRO A 72 -7.47 17.70 -0.39
N ARG A 73 -7.55 17.34 -1.67
CA ARG A 73 -8.77 16.74 -2.27
C ARG A 73 -9.01 15.30 -1.81
N ASN A 74 -7.97 14.63 -1.31
CA ASN A 74 -8.01 13.25 -0.86
C ASN A 74 -8.03 13.14 0.68
N GLN A 75 -7.85 14.25 1.40
CA GLN A 75 -7.84 14.31 2.87
C GLN A 75 -9.23 14.16 3.50
N THR A 76 -10.31 14.47 2.78
CA THR A 76 -11.70 14.41 3.24
C THR A 76 -12.19 13.01 3.63
N THR A 77 -11.40 11.96 3.38
CA THR A 77 -11.75 10.57 3.74
C THR A 77 -11.01 10.08 4.99
N LEU A 78 -10.11 10.89 5.57
CA LEU A 78 -9.29 10.52 6.74
C LEU A 78 -9.82 11.10 8.06
N GLU A 79 -11.01 11.70 8.08
CA GLU A 79 -11.65 12.17 9.31
C GLU A 79 -12.60 11.12 9.87
N LYS A 80 -12.16 10.38 10.89
CA LYS A 80 -13.01 9.86 11.96
C LYS A 80 -12.23 9.58 13.23
#